data_AF-A0A3A8G9S7-F1
#
_entry.id   AF-A0A3A8G9S7-F1
#
_cell.length_a   1.000
_cell.length_b   1.000
_cell.length_c   1.000
_cell.angle_alpha   90.00
_cell.angle_beta   90.00
_cell.angle_gamma   90.00
#
_symmetry.space_group_name_H-M   'P 1'
#
loop_
_entity.id
_entity.type
_entity.pdbx_description
1 polymer ?
#
loop_
_entity_poly.entity_id
_entity_poly.type
_entity_poly.pdbx_seq_one_letter_code
_entity_poly.pdbx_strand_id
1 'polypeptide(L)'
;MSFIKTYFLIIPYITVIAYFFAYKRDNFFLKIRSSVQLLLILILLGMTFTNILVWKAFFEEYTFLNFDIQNTDTQFKTTALVTALAAIAAVFGWIFTSRVQIINTVRSHSVQVLMNSRNSTVYIDKVDKATVIRRKLVLARKPKLDEKVQLTVDEFKDLEDHEKSAVTYLLNFLEFVAIGIRHNNLDEDLIRGSFKSILKSNYILFQKIIEHLRELDNPKIYNQLEMLHKRWDEENHSKCAECKEWYKVGVVEGGFNTAKIVVTYILLNIFTCFLWSVISWIMQVIEWLTVHKESENFICIDCLKGKDFGQS
;
A
#
# COMPACT_ATOMS: atom_id res chain seq x y z
N MET A 1 -13.82 -24.20 -33.91
CA MET A 1 -13.56 -24.65 -32.51
C MET A 1 -12.22 -24.20 -31.92
N SER A 2 -11.19 -23.84 -32.72
CA SER A 2 -9.87 -23.42 -32.21
C SER A 2 -9.89 -22.13 -31.36
N PHE A 3 -10.61 -21.10 -31.83
CA PHE A 3 -10.62 -19.78 -31.17
C PHE A 3 -11.13 -19.78 -29.72
N ILE A 4 -12.16 -20.58 -29.42
CA ILE A 4 -12.72 -20.68 -28.06
C ILE A 4 -11.65 -21.18 -27.07
N LYS A 5 -10.85 -22.18 -27.48
CA LYS A 5 -9.75 -22.71 -26.67
C LYS A 5 -8.65 -21.68 -26.43
N THR A 6 -8.39 -20.80 -27.41
CA THR A 6 -7.45 -19.69 -27.25
C THR A 6 -7.95 -18.67 -26.22
N TYR A 7 -9.25 -18.37 -26.18
CA TYR A 7 -9.82 -17.45 -25.18
C TYR A 7 -9.71 -18.00 -23.75
N PHE A 8 -9.81 -19.32 -23.56
CA PHE A 8 -9.62 -19.94 -22.24
C PHE A 8 -8.21 -19.70 -21.66
N LEU A 9 -7.17 -19.58 -22.49
CA LEU A 9 -5.81 -19.25 -22.04
C LEU A 9 -5.65 -17.82 -21.54
N ILE A 10 -6.53 -16.89 -21.96
CA ILE A 10 -6.45 -15.48 -21.58
C ILE A 10 -7.08 -15.22 -20.21
N ILE A 11 -8.06 -16.05 -19.82
CA ILE A 11 -8.84 -15.88 -18.58
C ILE A 11 -7.96 -15.82 -17.32
N PRO A 12 -6.95 -16.68 -17.11
CA PRO A 12 -6.06 -16.59 -15.95
C PRO A 12 -5.36 -15.23 -15.84
N TYR A 13 -4.93 -14.65 -16.97
CA TYR A 13 -4.26 -13.35 -17.00
C TYR A 13 -5.21 -12.22 -16.62
N ILE A 14 -6.41 -12.18 -17.22
CA ILE A 14 -7.44 -11.19 -16.87
C ILE A 14 -7.78 -11.29 -15.39
N THR A 15 -7.86 -12.50 -14.85
CA THR A 15 -8.24 -12.73 -13.45
C THR A 15 -7.16 -12.25 -12.49
N VAL A 16 -5.88 -12.52 -12.77
CA VAL A 16 -4.76 -12.00 -11.97
C VAL A 16 -4.67 -10.47 -12.04
N ILE A 17 -4.88 -9.88 -13.22
CA ILE A 17 -4.91 -8.43 -13.38
C ILE A 17 -6.06 -7.83 -12.56
N ALA A 18 -7.28 -8.37 -12.70
CA ALA A 18 -8.44 -7.92 -11.95
C ALA A 18 -8.23 -8.05 -10.43
N TYR A 19 -7.68 -9.19 -9.99
CA TYR A 19 -7.32 -9.41 -8.58
C TYR A 19 -6.35 -8.33 -8.07
N PHE A 20 -5.31 -8.04 -8.84
CA PHE A 20 -4.31 -7.07 -8.44
C PHE A 20 -4.87 -5.65 -8.33
N PHE A 21 -5.70 -5.23 -9.29
CA PHE A 21 -6.34 -3.92 -9.28
C PHE A 21 -7.39 -3.78 -8.17
N ALA A 22 -8.14 -4.84 -7.86
CA ALA A 22 -9.19 -4.81 -6.82
C ALA A 22 -8.64 -4.98 -5.39
N TYR A 23 -7.62 -5.82 -5.20
CA TYR A 23 -7.18 -6.23 -3.86
C TYR A 23 -5.81 -5.70 -3.46
N LYS A 24 -4.83 -5.64 -4.38
CA LYS A 24 -3.46 -5.24 -4.05
C LYS A 24 -3.16 -3.76 -4.23
N ARG A 25 -4.00 -3.03 -4.97
CA ARG A 25 -3.89 -1.58 -5.10
C ARG A 25 -4.26 -0.93 -3.76
N ASP A 26 -3.26 -0.35 -3.11
CA ASP A 26 -3.43 0.50 -1.95
C ASP A 26 -3.54 1.95 -2.42
N ASN A 27 -4.73 2.55 -2.28
CA ASN A 27 -4.97 3.89 -2.79
C ASN A 27 -4.45 5.01 -1.88
N PHE A 28 -3.92 4.68 -0.69
CA PHE A 28 -3.13 5.66 0.07
C PHE A 28 -1.94 6.14 -0.75
N PHE A 29 -1.29 5.23 -1.48
CA PHE A 29 -0.19 5.59 -2.37
C PHE A 29 -0.73 6.27 -3.62
N LEU A 30 -0.14 7.43 -3.96
CA LEU A 30 -0.56 8.21 -5.12
C LEU A 30 -0.20 7.51 -6.45
N LYS A 31 0.86 6.70 -6.43
CA LYS A 31 1.32 5.87 -7.54
C LYS A 31 1.34 4.41 -7.11
N ILE A 32 1.00 3.51 -8.03
CA ILE A 32 1.16 2.07 -7.80
C ILE A 32 2.64 1.80 -7.50
N ARG A 33 2.91 1.13 -6.38
CA ARG A 33 4.26 0.78 -5.95
C ARG A 33 4.98 -0.04 -7.03
N SER A 34 6.15 0.42 -7.46
CA SER A 34 6.93 -0.23 -8.53
C SER A 34 7.26 -1.69 -8.20
N SER A 35 7.55 -2.00 -6.94
CA SER A 35 7.81 -3.37 -6.47
C SER A 35 6.61 -4.31 -6.65
N VAL A 36 5.40 -3.76 -6.57
CA VAL A 36 4.13 -4.48 -6.71
C VAL A 36 3.85 -4.66 -8.20
N GLN A 37 4.09 -3.64 -9.05
CA GLN A 37 4.01 -3.77 -10.51
C GLN A 37 4.95 -4.85 -11.06
N LEU A 38 6.20 -4.87 -10.61
CA LEU A 38 7.16 -5.91 -11.02
C LEU A 38 6.74 -7.31 -10.55
N LEU A 39 6.12 -7.42 -9.36
CA LEU A 39 5.56 -8.68 -8.89
C LEU A 39 4.42 -9.17 -9.79
N LEU A 40 3.52 -8.27 -10.24
CA LEU A 40 2.48 -8.61 -11.20
C LEU A 40 3.08 -9.16 -12.49
N ILE A 41 4.08 -8.47 -13.06
CA ILE A 41 4.75 -8.92 -14.29
C ILE A 41 5.41 -10.29 -14.08
N LEU A 42 6.06 -10.50 -12.94
CA LEU A 42 6.71 -11.77 -12.60
C LEU A 42 5.69 -12.92 -12.48
N ILE A 43 4.52 -12.68 -11.89
CA ILE A 43 3.43 -13.66 -11.84
C ILE A 43 2.86 -13.93 -13.24
N LEU A 44 2.68 -12.91 -14.08
CA LEU A 44 2.21 -13.07 -15.46
C LEU A 44 3.20 -13.88 -16.30
N LEU A 45 4.51 -13.64 -16.16
CA LEU A 45 5.55 -14.43 -16.81
C LEU A 45 5.59 -15.86 -16.30
N GLY A 46 5.45 -16.06 -14.98
CA GLY A 46 5.35 -17.40 -14.39
C GLY A 46 4.17 -18.19 -14.95
N MET A 47 3.00 -17.56 -15.08
CA MET A 47 1.83 -18.17 -15.73
C MET A 47 2.10 -18.51 -17.20
N THR A 48 2.74 -17.62 -17.97
CA THR A 48 3.13 -17.90 -19.36
C THR A 48 4.06 -19.10 -19.46
N PHE A 49 5.06 -19.17 -18.57
CA PHE A 49 5.98 -20.30 -18.51
C PHE A 49 5.24 -21.61 -18.22
N THR A 50 4.37 -21.64 -17.20
CA THR A 50 3.56 -22.82 -16.87
C THR A 50 2.61 -23.21 -17.99
N ASN A 51 1.95 -22.24 -18.64
CA ASN A 51 1.04 -22.51 -19.75
C ASN A 51 1.76 -23.15 -20.94
N ILE A 52 2.99 -22.71 -21.27
CA ILE A 52 3.80 -23.32 -22.34
C ILE A 52 4.14 -24.79 -21.99
N LEU A 53 4.50 -25.07 -20.74
CA LEU A 53 4.80 -26.44 -20.30
C LEU A 53 3.56 -27.34 -20.35
N VAL A 54 2.41 -26.85 -19.90
CA VAL A 54 1.13 -27.59 -19.95
C VAL A 54 0.72 -27.85 -21.40
N TRP A 55 0.88 -26.85 -22.28
CA TRP A 55 0.63 -27.03 -23.72
C TRP A 55 1.51 -28.14 -24.29
N LYS A 56 2.82 -28.11 -24.04
CA LYS A 56 3.73 -29.16 -24.52
C LYS A 56 3.39 -30.55 -23.97
N ALA A 57 2.98 -30.65 -22.70
CA ALA A 57 2.74 -31.94 -22.04
C ALA A 57 1.42 -32.61 -22.43
N PHE A 58 0.35 -31.84 -22.63
CA PHE A 58 -1.01 -32.40 -22.77
C PHE A 58 -1.68 -32.09 -24.11
N PHE A 59 -1.19 -31.10 -24.86
CA PHE A 59 -1.89 -30.56 -26.04
C PHE A 59 -0.94 -30.43 -27.24
N GLU A 60 0.00 -31.36 -27.41
CA GLU A 60 1.02 -31.33 -28.47
C GLU A 60 0.41 -31.28 -29.88
N GLU A 61 -0.77 -31.88 -30.09
CA GLU A 61 -1.49 -31.88 -31.37
C GLU A 61 -2.21 -30.56 -31.68
N TYR A 62 -2.27 -29.63 -30.73
CA TYR A 62 -2.98 -28.36 -30.90
C TYR A 62 -2.03 -27.24 -31.29
N THR A 63 -2.40 -26.52 -32.36
CA THR A 63 -1.75 -25.26 -32.73
C THR A 63 -2.34 -24.10 -31.95
N PHE A 64 -1.53 -23.39 -31.16
CA PHE A 64 -1.94 -22.15 -30.50
C PHE A 64 -1.36 -20.96 -31.24
N LEU A 65 -2.19 -19.97 -31.60
CA LEU A 65 -1.77 -18.76 -32.33
C LEU A 65 -0.99 -19.10 -33.62
N ASN A 66 -1.40 -20.14 -34.35
CA ASN A 66 -0.69 -20.69 -35.51
C ASN A 66 0.74 -21.20 -35.25
N PHE A 67 1.16 -21.30 -33.99
CA PHE A 67 2.37 -22.03 -33.62
C PHE A 67 2.04 -23.50 -33.38
N ASP A 68 2.79 -24.36 -34.05
CA ASP A 68 2.73 -25.81 -33.91
C ASP A 68 4.01 -26.32 -33.24
N ILE A 69 3.85 -27.22 -32.27
CA ILE A 69 4.92 -27.80 -31.47
C ILE A 69 5.38 -29.15 -32.04
N GLN A 70 4.64 -29.75 -32.97
CA GLN A 70 5.02 -31.03 -33.55
C GLN A 70 6.36 -30.94 -34.28
N ASN A 71 7.28 -31.83 -33.90
CA ASN A 71 8.52 -32.03 -34.62
C ASN A 71 8.17 -32.65 -35.98
N THR A 72 8.58 -31.98 -37.05
CA THR A 72 8.51 -32.55 -38.41
C THR A 72 9.89 -33.14 -38.72
N ASP A 73 9.96 -34.19 -39.54
CA ASP A 73 11.21 -34.91 -39.85
C ASP A 73 12.36 -34.01 -40.39
N THR A 74 12.03 -32.79 -40.84
CA THR A 74 12.98 -31.79 -41.35
C THR A 74 13.24 -30.60 -40.42
N GLN A 75 12.49 -30.43 -39.31
CA GLN A 75 12.62 -29.27 -38.41
C GLN A 75 12.42 -29.65 -36.93
N PHE A 76 13.49 -29.53 -36.14
CA PHE A 76 13.45 -29.65 -34.67
C PHE A 76 12.84 -28.39 -34.03
N LYS A 77 11.51 -28.27 -34.05
CA LYS A 77 10.77 -27.17 -33.40
C LYS A 77 10.92 -27.17 -31.87
N THR A 78 11.38 -28.28 -31.28
CA THR A 78 11.75 -28.38 -29.86
C THR A 78 12.85 -27.38 -29.47
N THR A 79 13.80 -27.07 -30.35
CA THR A 79 14.85 -26.08 -30.08
C THR A 79 14.28 -24.69 -29.89
N ALA A 80 13.32 -24.28 -30.72
CA ALA A 80 12.68 -22.97 -30.63
C ALA A 80 11.91 -22.78 -29.31
N LEU A 81 11.21 -23.84 -28.85
CA LEU A 81 10.50 -23.83 -27.57
C LEU A 81 11.48 -23.70 -26.40
N VAL A 82 12.57 -24.49 -26.41
CA VAL A 82 13.59 -24.41 -25.36
C VAL A 82 14.25 -23.03 -25.34
N THR A 83 14.54 -22.45 -26.50
CA THR A 83 15.06 -21.07 -26.60
C THR A 83 14.08 -20.05 -26.05
N ALA A 84 12.78 -20.19 -26.32
CA ALA A 84 11.75 -19.29 -25.77
C ALA A 84 11.65 -19.41 -24.24
N LEU A 85 11.67 -20.63 -23.69
CA LEU A 85 11.68 -20.86 -22.24
C LEU A 85 12.93 -20.28 -21.58
N ALA A 86 14.10 -20.45 -22.21
CA ALA A 86 15.36 -19.87 -21.73
C ALA A 86 15.30 -18.33 -21.72
N ALA A 87 14.74 -17.70 -22.76
CA ALA A 87 14.54 -16.26 -22.82
C ALA A 87 13.59 -15.75 -21.72
N ILE A 88 12.47 -16.45 -21.48
CA ILE A 88 11.53 -16.13 -20.38
C ILE A 88 12.23 -16.23 -19.03
N ALA A 89 13.01 -17.29 -18.79
CA ALA A 89 13.75 -17.48 -17.55
C ALA A 89 14.78 -16.37 -17.31
N ALA A 90 15.49 -15.92 -18.35
CA ALA A 90 16.42 -14.80 -18.27
C ALA A 90 15.71 -13.49 -17.89
N VAL A 91 14.59 -13.17 -18.54
CA VAL A 91 13.77 -12.00 -18.22
C VAL A 91 13.22 -12.08 -16.79
N PHE A 92 12.80 -13.27 -16.35
CA PHE A 92 12.33 -13.50 -14.99
C PHE A 92 13.42 -13.16 -13.96
N GLY A 93 14.65 -13.63 -14.17
CA GLY A 93 15.79 -13.32 -13.31
C GLY A 93 16.09 -11.82 -13.25
N TRP A 94 16.02 -11.13 -14.39
CA TRP A 94 16.24 -9.68 -14.45
C TRP A 94 15.15 -8.88 -13.73
N ILE A 95 13.88 -9.25 -13.90
CA ILE A 95 12.76 -8.58 -13.21
C ILE A 95 12.81 -8.84 -11.71
N PHE A 96 13.13 -10.07 -11.29
CA PHE A 96 13.28 -10.42 -9.89
C PHE A 96 14.38 -9.60 -9.21
N THR A 97 15.57 -9.53 -9.81
CA THR A 97 16.69 -8.74 -9.29
C THR A 97 16.37 -7.25 -9.27
N SER A 98 15.73 -6.72 -10.32
CA SER A 98 15.26 -5.33 -10.37
C SER A 98 14.26 -5.01 -9.24
N ARG A 99 13.35 -5.93 -8.92
CA ARG A 99 12.40 -5.77 -7.81
C ARG A 99 13.12 -5.69 -6.47
N VAL A 100 14.06 -6.60 -6.22
CA VAL A 100 14.87 -6.59 -4.99
C VAL A 100 15.66 -5.29 -4.87
N GLN A 101 16.26 -4.82 -5.96
CA GLN A 101 16.99 -3.56 -6.00
C GLN A 101 16.11 -2.37 -5.63
N ILE A 102 14.91 -2.23 -6.21
CA ILE A 102 13.99 -1.13 -5.89
C ILE A 102 13.62 -1.12 -4.40
N ILE A 103 13.29 -2.30 -3.82
CA ILE A 103 12.95 -2.40 -2.40
C ILE A 103 14.14 -1.96 -1.54
N ASN A 104 15.34 -2.43 -1.86
CA ASN A 104 16.55 -2.06 -1.13
C ASN A 104 16.88 -0.57 -1.26
N THR A 105 16.68 0.02 -2.44
CA THR A 105 16.88 1.46 -2.66
C THR A 105 15.91 2.30 -1.82
N VAL A 106 14.62 1.95 -1.80
CA VAL A 106 13.62 2.66 -0.98
C VAL A 106 13.97 2.54 0.51
N ARG A 107 14.33 1.35 0.98
CA ARG A 107 14.75 1.12 2.37
C ARG A 107 16.02 1.91 2.72
N SER A 108 17.02 1.90 1.84
CA SER A 108 18.27 2.64 2.04
C SER A 108 18.03 4.15 2.09
N HIS A 109 17.25 4.70 1.17
CA HIS A 109 16.86 6.11 1.18
C HIS A 109 16.12 6.49 2.47
N SER A 110 15.24 5.61 2.94
CA SER A 110 14.52 5.80 4.21
C SER A 110 15.46 5.84 5.41
N VAL A 111 16.42 4.91 5.50
CA VAL A 111 17.46 4.92 6.52
C VAL A 111 18.27 6.22 6.46
N GLN A 112 18.61 6.68 5.26
CA GLN A 112 19.35 7.94 5.08
C GLN A 112 18.55 9.14 5.61
N VAL A 113 17.25 9.22 5.31
CA VAL A 113 16.37 10.27 5.85
C VAL A 113 16.30 10.20 7.39
N LEU A 114 16.17 9.00 7.96
CA LEU A 114 16.20 8.81 9.41
C LEU A 114 17.52 9.30 10.01
N MET A 115 18.66 8.89 9.45
CA MET A 115 19.99 9.28 9.94
C MET A 115 20.22 10.79 9.81
N ASN A 116 19.84 11.39 8.69
CA ASN A 116 19.98 12.84 8.48
C ASN A 116 19.10 13.62 9.45
N SER A 117 17.88 13.16 9.74
CA SER A 117 17.00 13.79 10.73
C SER A 117 17.60 13.70 12.14
N ARG A 118 18.16 12.54 12.51
CA ARG A 118 18.74 12.30 13.84
C ARG A 118 20.04 13.06 14.07
N ASN A 119 20.85 13.26 13.04
CA ASN A 119 22.11 13.98 13.13
C ASN A 119 21.95 15.49 12.85
N SER A 120 20.74 15.94 12.50
CA SER A 120 20.46 17.36 12.28
C SER A 120 20.31 18.09 13.61
N THR A 121 21.29 18.92 13.95
CA THR A 121 21.25 19.80 15.13
C THR A 121 20.05 20.74 15.10
N VAL A 122 19.65 21.21 13.91
CA VAL A 122 18.46 22.03 13.72
C VAL A 122 17.20 21.25 14.07
N TYR A 123 17.08 20.00 13.60
CA TYR A 123 15.93 19.16 13.93
C TYR A 123 15.85 18.89 15.44
N ILE A 124 16.98 18.54 16.07
CA ILE A 124 17.04 18.30 17.52
C ILE A 124 16.60 19.55 18.29
N ASP A 125 17.16 20.73 17.97
CA ASP A 125 16.77 22.01 18.61
C ASP A 125 15.27 22.30 18.47
N LYS A 126 14.67 22.05 17.29
CA LYS A 126 13.23 22.25 17.09
C LYS A 126 12.38 21.24 17.85
N VAL A 127 12.80 19.97 17.93
CA VAL A 127 12.12 18.94 18.74
C VAL A 127 12.17 19.26 20.22
N ASP A 128 13.32 19.73 20.72
CA ASP A 128 13.49 20.10 22.13
C ASP A 128 12.54 21.26 22.48
N LYS A 129 12.44 22.27 21.63
CA LYS A 129 11.49 23.39 21.78
C LYS A 129 10.04 22.91 21.81
N ALA A 130 9.63 22.05 20.88
CA ALA A 130 8.28 21.50 20.89
C ALA A 130 7.98 20.65 22.13
N THR A 131 8.98 19.92 22.64
CA THR A 131 8.87 19.15 23.87
C THR A 131 8.70 20.06 25.09
N VAL A 132 9.39 21.20 25.12
CA VAL A 132 9.21 22.23 26.16
C VAL A 132 7.81 22.83 26.11
N ILE A 133 7.31 23.18 24.92
CA ILE A 133 5.93 23.67 24.74
C ILE A 133 4.93 22.66 25.30
N ARG A 134 5.05 21.39 24.92
CA ARG A 134 4.17 20.33 25.43
C ARG A 134 4.24 20.21 26.95
N ARG A 135 5.44 20.28 27.54
CA ARG A 135 5.63 20.19 29.00
C ARG A 135 4.97 21.38 29.71
N LYS A 136 5.11 22.60 29.19
CA LYS A 136 4.44 23.80 29.72
C LYS A 136 2.91 23.59 29.76
N LEU A 137 2.32 23.09 28.66
CA LEU A 137 0.89 22.82 28.57
C LEU A 137 0.41 21.74 29.56
N VAL A 138 1.15 20.64 29.68
CA VAL A 138 0.84 19.55 30.62
C VAL A 138 0.85 20.06 32.06
N LEU A 139 1.86 20.85 32.44
CA LEU A 139 1.98 21.40 33.78
C LEU A 139 0.88 22.42 34.10
N ALA A 140 0.53 23.27 33.13
CA ALA A 140 -0.50 24.29 33.29
C ALA A 140 -1.91 23.67 33.44
N ARG A 141 -2.24 22.66 32.62
CA ARG A 141 -3.60 22.11 32.55
C ARG A 141 -3.84 20.89 33.43
N LYS A 142 -2.78 20.14 33.79
CA LYS A 142 -2.88 18.86 34.51
C LYS A 142 -3.98 17.95 33.91
N PRO A 143 -3.87 17.61 32.62
CA PRO A 143 -4.88 16.83 31.92
C PRO A 143 -5.13 15.49 32.62
N LYS A 144 -6.37 15.00 32.56
CA LYS A 144 -6.69 13.63 33.02
C LYS A 144 -5.99 12.60 32.11
N LEU A 145 -5.87 11.36 32.58
CA LEU A 145 -5.12 10.29 31.91
C LEU A 145 -5.52 10.09 30.43
N ASP A 146 -6.78 10.34 30.09
CA ASP A 146 -7.35 10.13 28.75
C ASP A 146 -7.53 11.43 27.93
N GLU A 147 -7.13 12.57 28.49
CA GLU A 147 -7.33 13.87 27.85
C GLU A 147 -6.18 14.22 26.91
N LYS A 148 -6.51 14.48 25.64
CA LYS A 148 -5.53 14.86 24.61
C LYS A 148 -5.00 16.27 24.88
N VAL A 149 -3.69 16.38 25.03
CA VAL A 149 -3.02 17.68 25.16
C VAL A 149 -2.88 18.33 23.79
N GLN A 150 -3.58 19.45 23.59
CA GLN A 150 -3.58 20.21 22.34
C GLN A 150 -3.19 21.67 22.60
N LEU A 151 -2.34 22.23 21.75
CA LEU A 151 -2.00 23.64 21.73
C LEU A 151 -3.15 24.42 21.08
N THR A 152 -3.75 25.36 21.79
CA THR A 152 -4.83 26.18 21.22
C THR A 152 -4.29 27.30 20.35
N VAL A 153 -5.16 27.91 19.53
CA VAL A 153 -4.77 29.00 18.64
C VAL A 153 -4.29 30.22 19.42
N ASP A 154 -4.92 30.53 20.55
CA ASP A 154 -4.52 31.68 21.39
C ASP A 154 -3.15 31.42 22.04
N GLU A 155 -2.92 30.22 22.59
CA GLU A 155 -1.62 29.84 23.13
C GLU A 155 -0.53 29.88 22.05
N PHE A 156 -0.85 29.46 20.83
CA PHE A 156 0.08 29.54 19.70
C PHE A 156 0.41 30.99 19.32
N LYS A 157 -0.55 31.91 19.39
CA LYS A 157 -0.29 33.34 19.17
C LYS A 157 0.61 33.94 20.24
N ASP A 158 0.50 33.45 21.48
CA ASP A 158 1.30 33.90 22.61
C ASP A 158 2.72 33.29 22.63
N LEU A 159 3.00 32.26 21.82
CA LEU A 159 4.35 31.71 21.69
C LEU A 159 5.34 32.73 21.12
N GLU A 160 6.59 32.60 21.55
CA GLU A 160 7.69 33.37 20.98
C GLU A 160 7.95 32.96 19.51
N ASP A 161 8.50 33.86 18.70
CA ASP A 161 8.73 33.61 17.26
C ASP A 161 9.58 32.36 17.01
N HIS A 162 10.55 32.10 17.89
CA HIS A 162 11.42 30.94 17.79
C HIS A 162 10.68 29.61 18.10
N GLU A 163 9.65 29.65 18.96
CA GLU A 163 8.75 28.53 19.28
C GLU A 163 7.77 28.29 18.12
N LYS A 164 7.14 29.34 17.58
CA LYS A 164 6.29 29.25 16.37
C LYS A 164 7.04 28.67 15.17
N SER A 165 8.28 29.12 14.97
CA SER A 165 9.19 28.58 13.98
C SER A 165 9.46 27.09 14.18
N ALA A 166 9.62 26.62 15.44
CA ALA A 166 9.81 25.21 15.74
C ALA A 166 8.59 24.35 15.39
N VAL A 167 7.39 24.82 15.75
CA VAL A 167 6.12 24.14 15.41
C VAL A 167 5.99 24.00 13.89
N THR A 168 6.16 25.11 13.16
CA THR A 168 6.05 25.13 11.70
C THR A 168 7.07 24.20 11.04
N TYR A 169 8.32 24.21 11.53
CA TYR A 169 9.38 23.34 11.03
C TYR A 169 9.05 21.85 11.21
N LEU A 170 8.55 21.47 12.38
CA LEU A 170 8.18 20.07 12.66
C LEU A 170 6.99 19.62 11.81
N LEU A 171 5.96 20.47 11.65
CA LEU A 171 4.83 20.15 10.79
C LEU A 171 5.27 19.98 9.33
N ASN A 172 6.12 20.86 8.82
CA ASN A 172 6.68 20.75 7.46
C ASN A 172 7.51 19.47 7.29
N PHE A 173 8.31 19.11 8.29
CA PHE A 173 9.10 17.88 8.26
C PHE A 173 8.19 16.63 8.26
N LEU A 174 7.18 16.58 9.12
CA LEU A 174 6.25 15.44 9.18
C LEU A 174 5.39 15.32 7.91
N GLU A 175 4.98 16.45 7.32
CA GLU A 175 4.33 16.50 6.01
C GLU A 175 5.24 15.96 4.90
N PHE A 176 6.51 16.35 4.89
CA PHE A 176 7.50 15.83 3.95
C PHE A 176 7.65 14.30 4.09
N VAL A 177 7.72 13.79 5.31
CA VAL A 177 7.75 12.34 5.57
C VAL A 177 6.48 11.67 5.02
N ALA A 178 5.30 12.26 5.27
CA ALA A 178 4.04 11.73 4.76
C ALA A 178 3.97 11.69 3.23
N ILE A 179 4.43 12.76 2.57
CA ILE A 179 4.57 12.83 1.11
C ILE A 179 5.51 11.73 0.61
N GLY A 180 6.67 11.57 1.26
CA GLY A 180 7.67 10.57 0.90
C GLY A 180 7.13 9.14 0.97
N ILE A 181 6.36 8.82 2.00
CA ILE A 181 5.71 7.51 2.13
C ILE A 181 4.64 7.34 1.05
N ARG A 182 3.74 8.31 0.85
CA ARG A 182 2.67 8.20 -0.17
C ARG A 182 3.15 8.07 -1.60
N HIS A 183 4.34 8.59 -1.90
CA HIS A 183 4.98 8.42 -3.21
C HIS A 183 5.82 7.13 -3.30
N ASN A 184 5.84 6.30 -2.25
CA ASN A 184 6.67 5.10 -2.17
C ASN A 184 8.18 5.39 -2.33
N ASN A 185 8.61 6.58 -1.90
CA ASN A 185 10.02 6.98 -1.82
C ASN A 185 10.60 6.72 -0.42
N LEU A 186 9.72 6.53 0.57
CA LEU A 186 10.05 6.09 1.92
C LEU A 186 9.34 4.78 2.24
N ASP A 187 10.06 3.88 2.91
CA ASP A 187 9.61 2.60 3.41
C ASP A 187 8.71 2.83 4.63
N GLU A 188 7.41 2.60 4.46
CA GLU A 188 6.44 2.91 5.50
C GLU A 188 6.72 2.15 6.80
N ASP A 189 7.05 0.85 6.72
CA ASP A 189 7.20 0.00 7.90
C ASP A 189 8.40 0.44 8.73
N LEU A 190 9.52 0.75 8.06
CA LEU A 190 10.72 1.27 8.71
C LEU A 190 10.48 2.64 9.35
N ILE A 191 9.84 3.57 8.62
CA ILE A 191 9.56 4.90 9.16
C ILE A 191 8.53 4.79 10.29
N ARG A 192 7.48 3.98 10.16
CA ARG A 192 6.48 3.75 11.20
C ARG A 192 7.13 3.24 12.48
N GLY A 193 8.02 2.25 12.39
CA GLY A 193 8.75 1.73 13.55
C GLY A 193 9.58 2.79 14.30
N SER A 194 10.03 3.84 13.60
CA SER A 194 10.88 4.90 14.18
C SER A 194 10.10 6.16 14.59
N PHE A 195 9.07 6.53 13.84
CA PHE A 195 8.41 7.84 13.91
C PHE A 195 6.95 7.78 14.36
N LYS A 196 6.32 6.60 14.47
CA LYS A 196 4.88 6.49 14.80
C LYS A 196 4.47 7.32 16.02
N SER A 197 5.17 7.14 17.14
CA SER A 197 4.86 7.87 18.39
C SER A 197 5.11 9.38 18.26
N ILE A 198 6.17 9.77 17.55
CA ILE A 198 6.52 11.18 17.31
C ILE A 198 5.44 11.84 16.45
N LEU A 199 5.06 11.20 15.34
CA LEU A 199 4.03 11.70 14.43
C LEU A 199 2.67 11.79 15.12
N LYS A 200 2.22 10.72 15.79
CA LYS A 200 0.95 10.70 16.54
C LYS A 200 0.91 11.80 17.59
N SER A 201 1.98 11.91 18.38
CA SER A 201 2.06 12.93 19.43
C SER A 201 2.05 14.36 18.90
N ASN A 202 2.82 14.66 17.85
CA ASN A 202 2.92 16.02 17.32
C ASN A 202 1.64 16.40 16.55
N TYR A 203 1.04 15.47 15.81
CA TYR A 203 -0.24 15.72 15.15
C TYR A 203 -1.33 16.07 16.16
N ILE A 204 -1.49 15.28 17.23
CA ILE A 204 -2.48 15.55 18.28
C ILE A 204 -2.22 16.90 18.95
N LEU A 205 -0.95 17.20 19.25
CA LEU A 205 -0.56 18.44 19.90
C LEU A 205 -0.88 19.67 19.05
N PHE A 206 -0.60 19.62 17.75
CA PHE A 206 -0.72 20.77 16.84
C PHE A 206 -1.99 20.76 16.00
N GLN A 207 -2.92 19.83 16.23
CA GLN A 207 -4.12 19.66 15.42
C GLN A 207 -4.91 20.96 15.23
N LYS A 208 -5.13 21.72 16.32
CA LYS A 208 -5.86 23.00 16.29
C LYS A 208 -5.12 24.08 15.49
N ILE A 209 -3.79 24.01 15.44
CA ILE A 209 -2.97 24.93 14.64
C ILE A 209 -3.05 24.58 13.16
N ILE A 210 -3.03 23.29 12.83
CA ILE A 210 -3.24 22.81 11.46
C ILE A 210 -4.62 23.26 10.95
N GLU A 211 -5.66 23.08 11.76
CA GLU A 211 -7.04 23.53 11.45
C GLU A 211 -7.08 25.04 11.18
N HIS A 212 -6.47 25.84 12.07
CA HIS A 212 -6.40 27.29 11.91
C HIS A 212 -5.66 27.75 10.64
N LEU A 213 -4.50 27.13 10.33
CA LEU A 213 -3.74 27.45 9.12
C LEU A 213 -4.50 27.09 7.83
N ARG A 214 -5.34 26.04 7.87
CA ARG A 214 -6.19 25.66 6.72
C ARG A 214 -7.28 26.68 6.44
N GLU A 215 -7.84 27.27 7.48
CA GLU A 215 -8.87 28.32 7.37
C GLU A 215 -8.27 29.63 6.85
N LEU A 216 -7.06 29.98 7.28
CA LEU A 216 -6.40 31.22 6.87
C LEU A 216 -5.79 31.17 5.47
N ASP A 217 -5.03 30.11 5.17
CA ASP A 217 -4.16 30.09 3.99
C ASP A 217 -4.67 29.14 2.91
N ASN A 218 -4.74 27.84 3.21
CA ASN A 218 -5.11 26.82 2.21
C ASN A 218 -5.67 25.55 2.87
N PRO A 219 -6.85 25.07 2.46
CA PRO A 219 -7.51 23.90 3.05
C PRO A 219 -6.68 22.60 2.92
N LYS A 220 -5.68 22.55 2.04
CA LYS A 220 -4.82 21.38 1.82
C LYS A 220 -3.56 21.35 2.67
N ILE A 221 -3.31 22.37 3.51
CA ILE A 221 -2.14 22.42 4.38
C ILE A 221 -2.10 21.19 5.31
N TYR A 222 -0.96 20.51 5.36
CA TYR A 222 -0.73 19.33 6.20
C TYR A 222 -1.73 18.17 5.98
N ASN A 223 -2.36 18.09 4.80
CA ASN A 223 -3.31 17.03 4.50
C ASN A 223 -2.64 15.65 4.43
N GLN A 224 -1.38 15.60 3.98
CA GLN A 224 -0.65 14.34 3.84
C GLN A 224 -0.33 13.76 5.22
N LEU A 225 0.10 14.63 6.14
CA LEU A 225 0.33 14.33 7.54
C LEU A 225 -0.93 13.82 8.23
N GLU A 226 -2.09 14.47 8.04
CA GLU A 226 -3.36 13.99 8.58
C GLU A 226 -3.73 12.60 8.05
N MET A 227 -3.61 12.38 6.74
CA MET A 227 -3.86 11.07 6.13
C MET A 227 -2.93 10.00 6.70
N LEU A 228 -1.65 10.32 6.89
CA LEU A 228 -0.68 9.40 7.48
C LEU A 228 -0.97 9.13 8.97
N HIS A 229 -1.33 10.17 9.74
CA HIS A 229 -1.76 10.02 11.13
C HIS A 229 -2.93 9.06 11.23
N LYS A 230 -4.00 9.28 10.43
CA LYS A 230 -5.16 8.40 10.37
C LYS A 230 -4.76 6.97 9.97
N ARG A 231 -3.82 6.82 9.03
CA ARG A 231 -3.28 5.52 8.60
C ARG A 231 -2.52 4.79 9.71
N TRP A 232 -1.91 5.49 10.66
CA TRP A 232 -1.12 4.91 11.75
C TRP A 232 -1.87 4.83 13.08
N ASP A 233 -3.09 5.36 13.17
CA ASP A 233 -3.89 5.34 14.39
C ASP A 233 -4.59 3.97 14.57
N GLU A 234 -3.86 3.03 15.16
CA GLU A 234 -4.31 1.66 15.43
C GLU A 234 -5.45 1.56 16.45
N GLU A 235 -5.69 2.60 17.25
CA GLU A 235 -6.66 2.55 18.36
C GLU A 235 -8.11 2.76 17.93
N ASN A 236 -8.36 3.38 16.77
CA ASN A 236 -9.73 3.68 16.33
C ASN A 236 -10.12 3.03 14.99
N HIS A 237 -9.23 2.88 14.01
CA HIS A 237 -9.67 2.50 12.64
C HIS A 237 -9.23 1.12 12.16
N SER A 238 -8.19 0.54 12.75
CA SER A 238 -7.67 -0.81 12.41
C SER A 238 -8.74 -1.90 12.44
N LYS A 239 -9.71 -1.72 13.33
CA LYS A 239 -10.77 -2.68 13.55
C LYS A 239 -12.06 -2.36 12.79
N CYS A 240 -12.26 -1.15 12.26
CA CYS A 240 -13.53 -0.69 11.70
C CYS A 240 -13.79 -1.17 10.27
N ALA A 241 -14.93 -1.86 10.06
CA ALA A 241 -15.34 -2.39 8.76
C ALA A 241 -15.53 -1.33 7.65
N GLU A 242 -15.99 -0.11 7.99
CA GLU A 242 -16.16 1.00 7.02
C GLU A 242 -14.84 1.75 6.76
N CYS A 243 -14.01 1.98 7.78
CA CYS A 243 -12.67 2.56 7.59
C CYS A 243 -11.73 1.63 6.81
N LYS A 244 -12.02 0.33 6.76
CA LYS A 244 -11.30 -0.67 5.94
C LYS A 244 -11.34 -0.35 4.45
N GLU A 245 -12.42 0.27 3.95
CA GLU A 245 -12.50 0.77 2.56
C GLU A 245 -11.82 2.12 2.38
N TRP A 246 -11.84 2.99 3.40
CA TRP A 246 -11.15 4.28 3.35
C TRP A 246 -9.63 4.14 3.35
N TYR A 247 -9.06 3.08 3.95
CA TYR A 247 -7.64 2.72 3.76
C TYR A 247 -7.29 2.33 2.31
N LYS A 248 -8.31 2.04 1.48
CA LYS A 248 -8.19 1.96 0.02
C LYS A 248 -8.73 3.24 -0.63
N VAL A 249 -8.41 4.45 -0.14
CA VAL A 249 -8.93 5.76 -0.63
C VAL A 249 -9.16 5.88 -2.16
N GLY A 250 -10.37 5.57 -2.59
CA GLY A 250 -10.88 5.84 -3.92
C GLY A 250 -12.27 5.25 -3.97
N VAL A 251 -13.29 6.11 -3.84
CA VAL A 251 -14.70 5.73 -3.91
C VAL A 251 -14.91 4.88 -5.16
N VAL A 252 -15.06 3.57 -4.97
CA VAL A 252 -15.85 2.75 -5.88
C VAL A 252 -17.17 2.60 -5.13
N GLU A 253 -18.12 3.48 -5.42
CA GLU A 253 -19.52 3.18 -5.16
C GLU A 253 -19.82 1.84 -5.85
N GLY A 254 -19.91 0.80 -5.04
CA GLY A 254 -20.04 -0.54 -5.55
C GLY A 254 -19.82 -1.53 -4.43
N GLY A 255 -20.80 -1.61 -3.53
CA GLY A 255 -20.92 -2.71 -2.57
C GLY A 255 -20.90 -4.05 -3.32
N PHE A 256 -19.70 -4.59 -3.54
CA PHE A 256 -19.52 -5.92 -4.08
C PHE A 256 -19.72 -6.89 -2.92
N ASN A 257 -20.99 -7.29 -2.78
CA ASN A 257 -21.48 -8.31 -1.88
C ASN A 257 -20.47 -9.47 -1.77
N THR A 258 -19.99 -9.78 -0.57
CA THR A 258 -19.02 -10.86 -0.30
C THR A 258 -19.48 -12.20 -0.91
N ALA A 259 -20.79 -12.40 -1.00
CA ALA A 259 -21.40 -13.52 -1.71
C ALA A 259 -21.10 -13.55 -3.22
N LYS A 260 -21.11 -12.40 -3.92
CA LYS A 260 -20.70 -12.32 -5.33
C LYS A 260 -19.23 -12.67 -5.49
N ILE A 261 -18.36 -12.29 -4.56
CA ILE A 261 -16.93 -12.62 -4.60
C ILE A 261 -16.74 -14.13 -4.46
N VAL A 262 -17.37 -14.76 -3.47
CA VAL A 262 -17.29 -16.22 -3.26
C VAL A 262 -17.87 -16.98 -4.46
N VAL A 263 -19.01 -16.54 -4.99
CA VAL A 263 -19.63 -17.14 -6.18
C VAL A 263 -18.73 -16.96 -7.41
N THR A 264 -18.12 -15.79 -7.60
CA THR A 264 -17.17 -15.55 -8.70
C THR A 264 -15.93 -16.43 -8.57
N TYR A 265 -15.45 -16.65 -7.34
CA TYR A 265 -14.31 -17.51 -7.06
C TYR A 265 -14.61 -19.00 -7.34
N ILE A 266 -15.80 -19.45 -6.94
CA ILE A 266 -16.31 -20.80 -7.23
C ILE A 266 -16.49 -20.98 -8.74
N LEU A 267 -17.10 -20.01 -9.42
CA LEU A 267 -17.27 -20.03 -10.88
C LEU A 267 -15.92 -20.04 -11.61
N LEU A 268 -14.96 -19.21 -11.19
CA LEU A 268 -13.59 -19.20 -11.74
C LEU A 268 -12.87 -20.53 -11.52
N ASN A 269 -13.01 -21.14 -10.35
CA ASN A 269 -12.43 -22.46 -10.07
C ASN A 269 -13.04 -23.57 -10.93
N ILE A 270 -14.35 -23.54 -11.12
CA ILE A 270 -15.02 -24.49 -12.01
C ILE A 270 -14.60 -24.25 -13.47
N PHE A 271 -14.54 -23.00 -13.90
CA PHE A 271 -14.21 -22.63 -15.29
C PHE A 271 -12.76 -22.90 -15.69
N THR A 272 -11.84 -22.89 -14.71
CA THR A 272 -10.41 -23.13 -14.91
C THR A 272 -9.98 -24.53 -14.50
N CYS A 273 -10.90 -25.47 -14.25
CA CYS A 273 -10.59 -26.81 -13.78
C CYS A 273 -9.64 -26.81 -12.56
N PHE A 274 -9.93 -26.00 -11.55
CA PHE A 274 -9.14 -25.83 -10.31
C PHE A 274 -7.73 -25.24 -10.48
N LEU A 275 -7.30 -24.85 -11.69
CA LEU A 275 -6.03 -24.16 -11.90
C LEU A 275 -5.99 -22.83 -11.12
N TRP A 276 -7.15 -22.16 -10.99
CA TRP A 276 -7.31 -20.95 -10.19
C TRP A 276 -7.10 -21.19 -8.68
N SER A 277 -7.46 -22.36 -8.14
CA SER A 277 -7.18 -22.72 -6.74
C SER A 277 -5.68 -22.82 -6.50
N VAL A 278 -4.92 -23.37 -7.46
CA VAL A 278 -3.46 -23.47 -7.36
C VAL A 278 -2.83 -22.08 -7.42
N ILE A 279 -3.24 -21.23 -8.37
CA ILE A 279 -2.73 -19.86 -8.49
C ILE A 279 -3.09 -19.05 -7.25
N SER A 280 -4.32 -19.17 -6.75
CA SER A 280 -4.75 -18.51 -5.52
C SER A 280 -4.04 -19.02 -4.28
N TRP A 281 -3.77 -20.31 -4.19
CA TRP A 281 -2.95 -20.88 -3.13
C TRP A 281 -1.53 -20.35 -3.20
N ILE A 282 -0.91 -20.28 -4.39
CA ILE A 282 0.41 -19.66 -4.59
C ILE A 282 0.37 -18.18 -4.16
N MET A 283 -0.66 -17.43 -4.53
CA MET A 283 -0.81 -16.03 -4.11
C MET A 283 -0.97 -15.90 -2.60
N GLN A 284 -1.77 -16.77 -1.97
CA GLN A 284 -1.93 -16.79 -0.50
C GLN A 284 -0.65 -17.23 0.21
N VAL A 285 0.11 -18.17 -0.35
CA VAL A 285 1.42 -18.58 0.19
C VAL A 285 2.43 -17.44 0.04
N ILE A 286 2.48 -16.75 -1.10
CA ILE A 286 3.31 -15.57 -1.28
C ILE A 286 2.90 -14.48 -0.28
N GLU A 287 1.60 -14.25 -0.09
CA GLU A 287 1.08 -13.26 0.86
C GLU A 287 1.38 -13.66 2.32
N TRP A 288 1.20 -14.92 2.68
CA TRP A 288 1.54 -15.46 3.99
C TRP A 288 3.05 -15.38 4.28
N LEU A 289 3.88 -15.62 3.27
CA LEU A 289 5.34 -15.46 3.36
C LEU A 289 5.77 -13.99 3.40
N THR A 290 4.89 -13.03 3.05
CA THR A 290 5.23 -11.61 2.95
C THR A 290 4.53 -10.69 3.95
N VAL A 291 3.53 -11.15 4.73
CA VAL A 291 2.71 -10.32 5.62
C VAL A 291 2.67 -10.86 7.05
N HIS A 292 2.97 -10.02 8.06
CA HIS A 292 2.68 -10.27 9.48
C HIS A 292 1.19 -10.00 9.77
N LYS A 293 0.54 -10.93 10.48
CA LYS A 293 -0.93 -11.06 10.59
C LYS A 293 -1.46 -10.36 11.87
N GLU A 294 -2.42 -9.43 11.73
CA GLU A 294 -3.26 -8.91 12.84
C GLU A 294 -4.77 -9.06 12.52
N SER A 295 -5.61 -9.16 13.55
CA SER A 295 -6.96 -9.75 13.55
C SER A 295 -8.14 -8.80 13.27
N GLU A 296 -9.23 -9.34 12.72
CA GLU A 296 -10.43 -8.62 12.24
C GLU A 296 -11.64 -8.76 13.18
N ASN A 297 -12.30 -7.63 13.54
CA ASN A 297 -13.76 -7.42 13.77
C ASN A 297 -14.05 -6.34 14.84
N PHE A 298 -14.20 -5.05 14.46
CA PHE A 298 -14.92 -4.03 15.25
C PHE A 298 -15.46 -2.87 14.34
N ILE A 299 -16.13 -1.86 14.89
CA ILE A 299 -16.63 -0.67 14.15
C ILE A 299 -16.33 0.56 15.00
N CYS A 300 -15.80 1.64 14.43
CA CYS A 300 -15.33 2.81 15.20
C CYS A 300 -16.39 3.90 15.39
N ILE A 301 -16.16 4.74 16.40
CA ILE A 301 -17.07 5.81 16.85
C ILE A 301 -17.30 6.88 15.77
N ASP A 302 -16.29 7.18 14.94
CA ASP A 302 -16.42 8.17 13.87
C ASP A 302 -17.35 7.71 12.72
N CYS A 303 -17.40 6.41 12.43
CA CYS A 303 -18.36 5.82 11.48
C CYS A 303 -19.78 5.75 12.04
N LEU A 304 -19.93 5.65 13.37
CA LEU A 304 -21.23 5.73 14.04
C LEU A 304 -21.82 7.15 13.96
N LYS A 305 -21.02 8.18 14.23
CA LYS A 305 -21.48 9.58 14.21
C LYS A 305 -21.91 10.09 12.84
N GLY A 306 -21.38 9.54 11.74
CA GLY A 306 -21.76 9.91 10.38
C GLY A 306 -23.19 9.49 9.98
N LYS A 307 -23.80 8.53 10.67
CA LYS A 307 -25.18 8.07 10.39
C LYS A 307 -26.24 8.89 11.11
N ASP A 308 -25.89 9.56 12.21
CA ASP A 308 -26.84 10.31 13.02
C ASP A 308 -27.10 11.74 12.49
N PHE A 309 -26.29 12.25 11.55
CA PHE A 309 -26.51 13.56 10.90
C PHE A 309 -27.32 13.47 9.59
N GLY A 310 -27.87 12.30 9.26
CA GLY A 310 -28.68 12.06 8.05
C GLY A 310 -30.18 11.93 8.30
N GLN A 311 -30.66 12.19 9.52
CA GLN A 311 -32.09 12.22 9.86
C GLN A 311 -32.41 13.45 10.71
N SER A 312 -32.42 14.60 10.06
CA SER A 312 -33.23 15.76 10.44
C SER A 312 -33.55 16.56 9.18
#